data_AF-A0A0F6CLN4-F1
#
_entry.id   AF-A0A0F6CLN4-F1
#
_cell.length_a   1.000
_cell.length_b   1.000
_cell.length_c   1.000
_cell.angle_alpha   90.00
_cell.angle_beta   90.00
_cell.angle_gamma   90.00
#
_symmetry.space_group_name_H-M   'P 1'
#
loop_
_entity.id
_entity.type
_entity.pdbx_description
1 polymer ?
#
loop_
_entity_poly.entity_id
_entity_poly.type
_entity_poly.pdbx_seq_one_letter_code
_entity_poly.pdbx_strand_id
1 'polypeptide(L)'
;MPYTYGSENVIHVSQVAAIVENNVPLLEMPDTEPKEEEIKIAETIAKMIPDGATIQMGVGGLPNLVCEKLKNYKDLGIHTEVLTKGMIHLIQAGAVTNKKKILTKVNMFIHLQSLIKRCMSY
;
A
#
# COMPACT_ATOMS: atom_id res chain seq x y z
N MET A 1 11.59 12.80 -1.47
CA MET A 1 10.21 12.62 -0.97
C MET A 1 9.27 12.64 -2.18
N PRO A 2 8.37 11.66 -2.35
CA PRO A 2 7.29 11.75 -3.34
C PRO A 2 6.34 12.93 -3.09
N TYR A 3 5.76 13.47 -4.16
CA TYR A 3 4.53 14.25 -4.07
C TYR A 3 3.30 13.33 -3.96
N THR A 4 2.49 13.45 -2.91
CA THR A 4 1.27 12.66 -2.72
C THR A 4 0.03 13.54 -2.81
N TYR A 5 -1.03 13.03 -3.46
CA TYR A 5 -2.32 13.71 -3.49
C TYR A 5 -3.08 13.53 -2.17
N GLY A 6 -3.94 14.49 -1.83
CA GLY A 6 -4.78 14.48 -0.64
C GLY A 6 -5.10 15.91 -0.22
N SER A 7 -6.35 16.17 0.17
CA SER A 7 -6.81 17.53 0.52
C SER A 7 -6.02 18.18 1.65
N GLU A 8 -5.52 17.38 2.58
CA GLU A 8 -4.74 17.82 3.74
C GLU A 8 -3.22 17.56 3.60
N ASN A 9 -2.77 17.03 2.45
CA ASN A 9 -1.37 16.68 2.21
C ASN A 9 -0.55 17.80 1.54
N VAL A 10 -1.17 18.95 1.26
CA VAL A 10 -0.53 20.07 0.57
C VAL A 10 -0.47 21.28 1.49
N ILE A 11 0.74 21.82 1.69
CA ILE A 11 1.00 22.98 2.56
C ILE A 11 1.54 24.11 1.69
N HIS A 12 0.88 25.28 1.74
CA HIS A 12 1.38 26.46 1.03
C HIS A 12 2.62 27.02 1.76
N VAL A 13 3.61 27.50 1.00
CA VAL A 13 4.90 27.97 1.56
C VAL A 13 4.74 29.10 2.60
N SER A 14 3.69 29.91 2.52
CA SER A 14 3.39 30.95 3.52
C SER A 14 3.03 30.41 4.91
N GLN A 15 2.74 29.11 5.03
CA GLN A 15 2.44 28.44 6.31
C GLN A 15 3.70 27.82 6.93
N VAL A 16 4.86 27.97 6.29
CA VAL A 16 6.13 27.36 6.71
C VAL A 16 7.03 28.43 7.32
N ALA A 17 7.46 28.22 8.57
CA ALA A 17 8.29 29.19 9.29
C ALA A 17 9.75 29.23 8.79
N ALA A 18 10.28 28.10 8.33
CA ALA A 18 11.64 27.97 7.79
C ALA A 18 11.75 26.74 6.88
N ILE A 19 12.69 26.75 5.92
CA ILE A 19 12.93 25.66 4.98
C ILE A 19 14.39 25.25 5.04
N VAL A 20 14.65 23.94 5.10
CA VAL A 20 15.97 23.34 4.96
C VAL A 20 15.90 22.29 3.86
N GLU A 21 16.89 22.28 2.96
CA GLU A 21 16.96 21.35 1.86
C GLU A 21 17.98 20.24 2.15
N ASN A 22 17.56 18.99 1.98
CA ASN A 22 18.43 17.83 2.09
C ASN A 22 17.94 16.73 1.16
N ASN A 23 18.73 16.39 0.13
CA ASN A 23 18.35 15.39 -0.86
C ASN A 23 19.05 14.05 -0.56
N VAL A 24 18.35 13.19 0.19
CA VAL A 24 18.82 11.85 0.53
C VAL A 24 17.74 10.80 0.25
N PRO A 25 18.13 9.54 0.01
CA PRO A 25 17.23 8.40 0.06
C PRO A 25 16.27 8.42 1.25
N LEU A 26 15.02 8.06 1.02
CA LEU A 26 14.11 7.70 2.11
C LEU A 26 14.61 6.41 2.77
N LEU A 27 14.35 6.28 4.07
CA LEU A 27 14.52 5.03 4.80
C LEU A 27 13.62 3.96 4.18
N GLU A 28 14.11 2.72 4.10
CA GLU A 28 13.39 1.58 3.55
C GLU A 28 13.25 0.51 4.62
N MET A 29 12.12 -0.21 4.64
CA MET A 29 11.96 -1.38 5.49
C MET A 29 12.68 -2.58 4.85
N PRO A 30 13.43 -3.37 5.63
CA PRO A 30 14.06 -4.57 5.09
C PRO A 30 13.00 -5.60 4.69
N ASP A 31 13.23 -6.27 3.57
CA ASP A 31 12.47 -7.47 3.21
C ASP A 31 12.85 -8.60 4.19
N THR A 32 11.86 -9.40 4.59
CA THR A 32 12.05 -10.60 5.41
C THR A 32 11.74 -11.83 4.59
N GLU A 33 12.63 -12.83 4.63
CA GLU A 33 12.39 -14.13 3.99
C GLU A 33 11.18 -14.84 4.63
N PRO A 34 10.27 -15.41 3.82
CA PRO A 34 9.06 -16.03 4.33
C PRO A 34 9.34 -17.38 4.99
N LYS A 35 8.71 -17.63 6.13
CA LYS A 35 8.73 -18.95 6.79
C LYS A 35 7.64 -19.86 6.23
N GLU A 36 7.83 -21.18 6.33
CA GLU A 36 6.84 -22.15 5.84
C GLU A 36 5.45 -21.98 6.49
N GLU A 37 5.42 -21.64 7.78
CA GLU A 37 4.17 -21.39 8.50
C GLU A 37 3.45 -20.16 7.94
N GLU A 38 4.17 -19.10 7.60
CA GLU A 38 3.61 -17.88 7.04
C GLU A 38 3.00 -18.13 5.64
N ILE A 39 3.64 -18.99 4.84
CA ILE A 39 3.09 -19.38 3.53
C ILE A 39 1.75 -20.09 3.69
N LYS A 40 1.65 -21.04 4.63
CA LYS A 40 0.40 -21.78 4.91
C LYS A 40 -0.70 -20.86 5.44
N ILE A 41 -0.34 -19.91 6.32
CA ILE A 41 -1.27 -18.89 6.81
C ILE A 41 -1.76 -18.01 5.65
N ALA A 42 -0.85 -17.54 4.80
CA ALA A 42 -1.20 -16.68 3.67
C ALA A 42 -2.15 -17.36 2.67
N GLU A 43 -1.92 -18.64 2.36
CA GLU A 43 -2.81 -19.43 1.49
C GLU A 43 -4.19 -19.65 2.09
N THR A 44 -4.26 -19.80 3.42
CA THR A 44 -5.52 -19.96 4.13
C THR A 44 -6.31 -18.66 4.11
N ILE A 45 -5.68 -17.53 4.43
CA ILE A 45 -6.29 -16.19 4.39
C ILE A 45 -6.77 -15.87 2.97
N ALA A 46 -5.95 -16.13 1.94
CA ALA A 46 -6.29 -15.80 0.56
C ALA A 46 -7.60 -16.47 0.09
N LYS A 47 -7.82 -17.74 0.47
CA LYS A 47 -9.05 -18.48 0.13
C LYS A 47 -10.32 -17.91 0.76
N MET A 48 -10.19 -17.12 1.82
CA MET A 48 -11.31 -16.49 2.52
C MET A 48 -11.72 -15.15 1.89
N ILE A 49 -10.87 -14.58 1.03
CA ILE A 49 -11.10 -13.27 0.41
C ILE A 49 -11.84 -13.49 -0.90
N PRO A 50 -13.02 -12.90 -1.12
CA PRO A 50 -13.70 -12.98 -2.42
C PRO A 50 -13.17 -11.92 -3.41
N ASP A 51 -13.39 -12.16 -4.71
CA ASP A 51 -13.25 -11.13 -5.74
C ASP A 51 -14.12 -9.91 -5.40
N GLY A 52 -13.57 -8.71 -5.59
CA GLY A 52 -14.26 -7.48 -5.23
C GLY A 52 -14.16 -7.05 -3.77
N ALA A 53 -13.46 -7.80 -2.92
CA ALA A 53 -13.24 -7.41 -1.53
C ALA A 53 -12.46 -6.08 -1.43
N THR A 54 -12.76 -5.29 -0.40
CA THR A 54 -11.91 -4.15 -0.01
C THR A 54 -10.97 -4.60 1.10
N ILE A 55 -9.66 -4.58 0.82
CA ILE A 55 -8.64 -5.10 1.72
C ILE A 55 -7.94 -4.00 2.52
N GLN A 56 -7.59 -4.35 3.76
CA GLN A 56 -6.67 -3.65 4.64
C GLN A 56 -5.60 -4.66 5.06
N MET A 57 -4.33 -4.24 5.05
CA MET A 57 -3.19 -5.09 5.41
C MET A 57 -2.20 -4.28 6.25
N GLY A 58 -1.55 -4.95 7.20
CA GLY A 58 -0.43 -4.38 7.95
C GLY A 58 0.90 -4.46 7.19
N VAL A 59 1.99 -4.09 7.86
CA VAL A 59 3.37 -4.24 7.35
C VAL A 59 3.95 -5.62 7.69
N GLY A 60 4.93 -6.08 6.90
CA GLY A 60 5.72 -7.28 7.19
C GLY A 60 5.62 -8.39 6.14
N GLY A 61 6.35 -9.48 6.37
CA GLY A 61 6.45 -10.63 5.46
C GLY A 61 5.10 -11.30 5.20
N LEU A 62 4.38 -11.67 6.26
CA LEU A 62 3.08 -12.35 6.12
C LEU A 62 2.03 -11.54 5.33
N PRO A 63 1.76 -10.24 5.61
CA PRO A 63 0.84 -9.46 4.79
C PRO A 63 1.27 -9.34 3.31
N ASN A 64 2.57 -9.26 3.05
CA ASN A 64 3.09 -9.27 1.68
C ASN A 64 2.83 -10.62 0.99
N LEU A 65 3.01 -11.75 1.69
CA LEU A 65 2.66 -13.07 1.15
C LEU A 65 1.17 -13.19 0.83
N VAL A 66 0.30 -12.66 1.70
CA VAL A 66 -1.15 -12.63 1.41
C VAL A 66 -1.39 -11.84 0.12
N CYS A 67 -0.79 -10.65 -0.04
CA CYS A 67 -0.91 -9.88 -1.27
C CYS A 67 -0.40 -10.65 -2.50
N GLU A 68 0.71 -11.38 -2.39
CA GLU A 68 1.25 -12.19 -3.48
C GLU A 68 0.26 -13.29 -3.93
N LYS A 69 -0.45 -13.92 -2.99
CA LYS A 69 -1.49 -14.92 -3.30
C LYS A 69 -2.76 -14.30 -3.92
N LEU A 70 -2.96 -12.99 -3.77
CA LEU A 70 -4.11 -12.26 -4.31
C LEU A 70 -3.87 -11.67 -5.72
N LYS A 71 -2.70 -11.86 -6.33
CA LYS A 71 -2.33 -11.24 -7.63
C LYS A 71 -3.29 -11.50 -8.79
N ASN A 72 -4.00 -12.62 -8.78
CA ASN A 72 -4.93 -13.01 -9.86
C ASN A 72 -6.40 -12.74 -9.52
N TYR A 73 -6.68 -12.14 -8.36
CA TYR A 73 -8.03 -11.75 -7.96
C TYR A 73 -8.48 -10.53 -8.76
N LYS A 74 -9.80 -10.32 -8.84
CA LYS A 74 -10.41 -9.30 -9.68
C LYS A 74 -11.16 -8.26 -8.87
N ASP A 75 -11.03 -7.02 -9.31
CA ASP A 75 -11.76 -5.86 -8.80
C ASP A 75 -11.60 -5.59 -7.29
N LEU A 76 -10.46 -5.96 -6.72
CA LEU A 76 -10.16 -5.65 -5.33
C LEU A 76 -10.18 -4.13 -5.10
N GLY A 77 -10.57 -3.73 -3.90
CA GLY A 77 -10.42 -2.37 -3.38
C GLY A 77 -9.34 -2.31 -2.32
N ILE A 78 -8.71 -1.15 -2.15
CA ILE A 78 -7.81 -0.88 -1.02
C ILE A 78 -8.41 0.25 -0.18
N HIS A 79 -8.54 -0.02 1.12
CA HIS A 79 -8.78 0.99 2.15
C HIS A 79 -7.98 0.57 3.38
N THR A 80 -6.81 1.16 3.54
CA THR A 80 -5.79 0.73 4.50
C THR A 80 -5.22 1.93 5.23
N GLU A 81 -4.69 1.70 6.44
CA GLU A 81 -3.91 2.65 7.23
C GLU A 81 -2.49 2.82 6.69
N VAL A 82 -1.92 1.79 6.07
CA VAL A 82 -0.54 1.82 5.54
C VAL A 82 -0.52 1.17 4.17
N LEU A 83 0.08 1.87 3.19
CA LEU A 83 0.29 1.33 1.86
C LEU A 83 1.62 0.58 1.81
N THR A 84 1.58 -0.70 1.44
CA THR A 84 2.74 -1.58 1.46
C THR A 84 3.11 -2.09 0.07
N LYS A 85 4.35 -2.58 -0.08
CA LYS A 85 4.89 -3.12 -1.33
C LYS A 85 3.99 -4.21 -1.94
N GLY A 86 3.45 -5.12 -1.12
CA GLY A 86 2.50 -6.14 -1.58
C GLY A 86 1.25 -5.53 -2.22
N MET A 87 0.66 -4.51 -1.60
CA MET A 87 -0.50 -3.81 -2.15
C MET A 87 -0.18 -3.03 -3.44
N ILE A 88 1.02 -2.46 -3.54
CA ILE A 88 1.50 -1.82 -4.77
C ILE A 88 1.60 -2.84 -5.92
N HIS A 89 2.14 -4.04 -5.65
CA HIS A 89 2.19 -5.11 -6.64
C HIS A 89 0.78 -5.54 -7.11
N LEU A 90 -0.21 -5.55 -6.22
CA LEU A 90 -1.60 -5.85 -6.59
C LEU A 90 -2.21 -4.77 -7.52
N ILE A 91 -1.91 -3.50 -7.26
CA ILE A 91 -2.29 -2.40 -8.14
C ILE A 91 -1.64 -2.57 -9.52
N GLN A 92 -0.32 -2.82 -9.55
CA GLN A 92 0.44 -3.02 -10.79
C GLN A 92 -0.01 -4.24 -11.59
N ALA A 93 -0.41 -5.32 -10.90
CA ALA A 93 -0.95 -6.52 -11.53
C ALA A 93 -2.40 -6.34 -12.05
N GLY A 94 -3.05 -5.21 -11.78
CA GLY A 94 -4.43 -4.94 -12.17
C GLY A 94 -5.50 -5.66 -11.33
N ALA A 95 -5.09 -6.36 -10.26
CA ALA A 95 -6.01 -7.02 -9.34
C ALA A 95 -6.87 -6.01 -8.56
N VAL A 96 -6.29 -4.84 -8.26
CA VAL A 96 -6.97 -3.75 -7.56
C VAL A 96 -7.50 -2.73 -8.56
N THR A 97 -8.82 -2.55 -8.60
CA THR A 97 -9.48 -1.56 -9.45
C THR A 97 -10.25 -0.51 -8.65
N ASN A 98 -10.49 -0.77 -7.35
CA ASN A 98 -11.32 0.06 -6.47
C ASN A 98 -12.78 0.28 -6.93
N LYS A 99 -13.23 -0.37 -8.03
CA LYS A 99 -14.55 -0.15 -8.64
C LYS A 99 -15.73 -0.57 -7.76
N LYS A 100 -15.51 -1.55 -6.88
CA LYS A 100 -16.54 -2.11 -5.99
C LYS A 100 -16.58 -1.47 -4.60
N LYS A 101 -15.75 -0.44 -4.34
CA LYS A 101 -15.78 0.29 -3.08
C LYS A 101 -17.06 1.12 -2.98
N ILE A 102 -17.77 0.99 -1.86
CA ILE A 102 -18.93 1.86 -1.54
C ILE A 102 -18.45 3.30 -1.28
N LEU A 103 -17.30 3.44 -0.62
CA LEU A 103 -16.67 4.73 -0.34
C LEU A 103 -15.50 4.97 -1.30
N THR A 104 -15.78 5.67 -2.41
CA THR A 104 -14.76 6.07 -3.39
C THR A 104 -14.02 7.35 -2.99
N LYS A 105 -14.62 8.19 -2.14
CA LYS A 105 -14.08 9.50 -1.72
C LYS A 105 -13.14 9.47 -0.53
N VAL A 106 -13.03 8.36 0.20
CA VAL A 106 -12.03 8.27 1.27
C VAL A 106 -10.72 7.94 0.60
N ASN A 107 -9.95 9.01 0.35
CA ASN A 107 -8.54 8.96 0.02
C ASN A 107 -7.89 7.91 0.91
N MET A 108 -7.08 7.06 0.28
CA MET A 108 -6.25 6.07 0.95
C MET A 108 -5.64 6.72 2.21
N PHE A 109 -6.00 6.23 3.40
CA PHE A 109 -5.49 6.77 4.67
C PHE A 109 -4.06 6.26 4.82
N ILE A 110 -3.11 6.89 4.14
CA ILE A 110 -1.72 6.46 4.18
C ILE A 110 -1.05 7.12 5.38
N HIS A 111 -0.87 6.39 6.47
CA HIS A 111 0.20 6.68 7.41
C HIS A 111 1.51 6.31 6.71
N LEU A 112 2.21 7.34 6.19
CA LEU A 112 3.44 7.17 5.43
C LEU A 112 4.54 6.60 6.34
N GLN A 113 4.82 5.30 6.20
CA GLN A 113 6.15 4.78 6.47
C GLN A 113 6.82 4.36 5.15
N SER A 114 7.99 4.95 4.90
CA SER A 114 9.16 4.45 4.13
C SER A 114 9.02 3.89 2.70
N LEU A 115 7.84 3.62 2.13
CA LEU A 115 7.73 2.75 0.95
C LEU A 115 7.58 3.43 -0.42
N ILE A 116 7.69 4.75 -0.50
CA ILE A 116 7.32 5.49 -1.73
C ILE A 116 8.53 5.89 -2.59
N LYS A 117 9.54 5.02 -2.69
CA LYS A 117 10.61 5.21 -3.68
C LYS A 117 10.30 4.55 -5.03
N ARG A 118 9.50 3.48 -5.03
CA ARG A 118 9.26 2.64 -6.23
C ARG A 118 7.87 2.81 -6.85
N CYS A 119 6.99 3.59 -6.21
CA CYS A 119 5.57 3.69 -6.57
C CYS A 119 5.25 4.83 -7.54
N MET A 120 6.16 5.79 -7.74
CA MET A 120 5.87 7.01 -8.50
C MET A 120 6.85 7.26 -9.64
N SER A 121 7.50 6.22 -10.14
CA SER A 121 8.35 6.29 -11.33
C SER A 121 7.61 5.97 -12.63
N TYR A 122 6.28 5.89 -12.61
CA TYR A 122 5.43 5.64 -13.78
C TYR A 122 4.10 6.39 -13.66
#